data_AF-A0A0R2IQQ3-F1
#
_entry.id   AF-A0A0R2IQQ3-F1
#
_cell.length_a   1.000
_cell.length_b   1.000
_cell.length_c   1.000
_cell.angle_alpha   90.00
_cell.angle_beta   90.00
_cell.angle_gamma   90.00
#
_symmetry.space_group_name_H-M   'P 1'
#
loop_
_entity.id
_entity.type
_entity.pdbx_description
1 polymer ?
#
loop_
_entity_poly.entity_id
_entity_poly.type
_entity_poly.pdbx_seq_one_letter_code
_entity_poly.pdbx_strand_id
1 'polypeptide(L)'
;MSRKNVPDHEKKIFYYNSGKRWLSVFVVAGVVGIAGVAIPSGYHTQSVHAETTTQVVKETNAQEKVDQQQVTFKVASVSVKDTNKVFDSATITAKVGDTVNFADYINTNVPGYKTFSNVTQTVKASWADGTVYLLYQPQPQTITIKFVDATTHEALKAPVEITGKETDSIVDLTQEGIETNISGYKLGSSLDTQWVVRGDQNVIELLYVRDTAKVNVHFVSGSNPNKELKPSQQIEATVGDRVDFNTLLDLKVLGYRLMSSGKYTVQSGAVQDVYLLYMGEARDIKVHYIDAKTRQELKPSSILRNEEVGAIVDLTKQGLDTQIAGYDLQNSLESAYVVKIEGNDVYLEYVAKKAPTQPGQTPTVPDKKPGESAKPNKPTQPGKDQTQVGNQQTVTKTPVNSMTGTKGTSNVKATDATTKATGKSAQGALPQTNEAGIAAYGTLAGMLLFATLSLLGIKRKKN
;
A
#
# COMPACT_ATOMS: atom_id res chain seq x y z
N MET A 1 -9.89 48.05 -5.83
CA MET A 1 -10.09 47.39 -4.52
C MET A 1 -9.75 48.40 -3.43
N SER A 2 -10.78 48.91 -2.75
CA SER A 2 -10.71 49.99 -1.77
C SER A 2 -10.27 49.44 -0.41
N ARG A 3 -9.21 49.99 0.18
CA ARG A 3 -8.74 49.64 1.53
C ARG A 3 -9.64 50.35 2.55
N LYS A 4 -10.47 49.59 3.27
CA LYS A 4 -11.18 50.06 4.45
C LYS A 4 -10.21 50.12 5.63
N ASN A 5 -10.08 51.31 6.22
CA ASN A 5 -9.46 51.52 7.52
C ASN A 5 -10.24 50.76 8.59
N VAL A 6 -9.51 50.00 9.42
CA VAL A 6 -10.02 49.38 10.65
C VAL A 6 -9.70 50.33 11.81
N PRO A 7 -10.63 50.60 12.75
CA PRO A 7 -10.35 51.47 13.89
C PRO A 7 -9.44 50.77 14.90
N ASP A 8 -8.48 51.54 15.40
CA ASP A 8 -7.56 51.18 16.47
C ASP A 8 -8.35 51.06 17.79
N HIS A 9 -8.50 49.84 18.31
CA HIS A 9 -9.09 49.61 19.63
C HIS A 9 -7.97 49.65 20.68
N GLU A 10 -8.02 50.68 21.54
CA GLU A 10 -7.18 50.85 22.72
C GLU A 10 -7.07 49.55 23.53
N LYS A 11 -5.86 48.97 23.56
CA LYS A 11 -5.49 47.94 24.54
C LYS A 11 -5.31 48.61 25.91
N LYS A 12 -6.33 48.59 26.75
CA LYS A 12 -6.16 48.87 28.20
C LYS A 12 -5.47 47.70 28.86
N ILE A 13 -4.16 47.86 29.09
CA ILE A 13 -3.37 46.98 29.95
C ILE A 13 -3.72 47.33 31.40
N PHE A 14 -4.36 46.41 32.12
CA PHE A 14 -4.57 46.54 33.56
C PHE A 14 -3.32 46.09 34.31
N TYR A 15 -2.59 47.05 34.90
CA TYR A 15 -1.57 46.76 35.89
C TYR A 15 -2.23 46.48 37.24
N TYR A 16 -2.00 45.29 37.79
CA TYR A 16 -2.31 44.98 39.19
C TYR A 16 -1.34 45.75 40.09
N ASN A 17 -1.81 46.83 40.73
CA ASN A 17 -1.06 47.54 41.75
C ASN A 17 -1.31 46.89 43.11
N SER A 18 -0.34 46.11 43.59
CA SER A 18 -0.35 45.55 44.94
C SER A 18 0.33 46.52 45.90
N GLY A 19 -0.41 47.00 46.90
CA GLY A 19 0.16 47.64 48.08
C GLY A 19 -0.20 49.11 48.29
N LYS A 20 -1.38 49.38 48.86
CA LYS A 20 -1.56 50.51 49.78
C LYS A 20 -1.92 49.96 51.16
N ARG A 21 -0.94 50.02 52.06
CA ARG A 21 -1.10 49.75 53.50
C ARG A 21 -1.97 50.87 54.08
N TRP A 22 -3.14 50.53 54.59
CA TRP A 22 -3.88 51.43 55.47
C TRP A 22 -3.22 51.38 56.85
N LEU A 23 -2.82 52.54 57.34
CA LEU A 23 -2.30 52.72 58.70
C LEU A 23 -3.51 52.74 59.64
N SER A 24 -3.80 51.62 60.30
CA SER A 24 -4.77 51.57 61.40
C SER A 24 -4.13 52.22 62.63
N VAL A 25 -4.57 53.44 62.97
CA VAL A 25 -4.26 54.08 64.24
C VAL A 25 -5.15 53.43 65.31
N PHE A 26 -4.57 52.57 66.15
CA PHE A 26 -5.20 52.12 67.38
C PHE A 26 -4.97 53.20 68.45
N VAL A 27 -6.04 53.88 68.87
CA VAL A 27 -6.04 54.68 70.10
C VAL A 27 -6.19 53.70 71.27
N VAL A 28 -5.07 53.37 71.91
CA VAL A 28 -5.06 52.65 73.19
C VAL A 28 -5.21 53.68 74.30
N ALA A 29 -6.35 53.67 74.98
CA ALA A 29 -6.55 54.41 76.21
C ALA A 29 -5.74 53.73 77.34
N GLY A 30 -4.58 54.31 77.67
CA GLY A 30 -3.70 53.88 78.74
C GLY A 30 -3.56 54.95 79.82
N VAL A 31 -4.05 54.63 81.00
CA VAL A 31 -3.94 55.38 82.27
C VAL A 31 -2.48 55.52 82.69
N VAL A 32 -1.94 56.74 82.87
CA VAL A 32 -0.69 56.97 83.62
C VAL A 32 -0.69 58.33 84.35
N GLY A 33 -0.60 58.27 85.67
CA GLY A 33 0.46 58.92 86.47
C GLY A 33 0.47 60.44 86.60
N ILE A 34 -0.03 60.89 87.75
CA ILE A 34 0.08 62.24 88.29
C ILE A 34 1.54 62.48 88.76
N ALA A 35 2.21 63.52 88.27
CA ALA A 35 3.35 64.16 88.93
C ALA A 35 3.34 65.67 88.62
N GLY A 36 3.38 66.47 89.68
CA GLY A 36 3.00 67.88 89.68
C GLY A 36 3.90 68.80 88.88
N VAL A 37 3.26 69.74 88.20
CA VAL A 37 3.87 70.99 87.71
C VAL A 37 2.92 72.13 88.05
N ALA A 38 3.49 73.19 88.61
CA ALA A 38 2.80 74.37 89.12
C ALA A 38 2.03 75.13 88.02
N ILE A 39 0.83 75.56 88.38
CA ILE A 39 -0.15 76.30 87.58
C ILE A 39 0.17 77.81 87.66
N PRO A 40 0.21 78.55 86.54
CA PRO A 40 -0.16 79.97 86.53
C PRO A 40 -1.67 80.09 86.31
N SER A 41 -2.31 80.81 87.21
CA SER A 41 -3.76 81.04 87.28
C SER A 41 -4.33 81.66 86.00
N GLY A 42 -5.45 81.11 85.52
CA GLY A 42 -6.42 81.87 84.74
C GLY A 42 -6.88 81.23 83.44
N TYR A 43 -7.48 80.03 83.47
CA TYR A 43 -8.33 79.57 82.37
C TYR A 43 -9.53 78.78 82.90
N HIS A 44 -10.72 79.18 82.44
CA HIS A 44 -11.98 78.50 82.64
C HIS A 44 -11.93 77.08 82.07
N THR A 45 -12.11 76.07 82.92
CA THR A 45 -12.43 74.70 82.51
C THR A 45 -13.90 74.62 82.10
N GLN A 46 -14.17 74.52 80.79
CA GLN A 46 -15.42 73.96 80.29
C GLN A 46 -15.34 72.43 80.35
N SER A 47 -16.31 71.83 81.04
CA SER A 47 -16.55 70.39 81.08
C SER A 47 -16.96 69.89 79.69
N VAL A 48 -16.04 69.29 78.94
CA VAL A 48 -16.38 68.50 77.75
C VAL A 48 -16.71 67.09 78.23
N HIS A 49 -17.97 66.90 78.62
CA HIS A 49 -18.51 65.59 78.95
C HIS A 49 -19.34 65.10 77.75
N ALA A 50 -18.97 63.93 77.24
CA ALA A 50 -19.78 63.03 76.40
C ALA A 50 -20.18 63.49 74.98
N GLU A 51 -19.31 63.30 73.99
CA GLU A 51 -19.73 63.13 72.58
C GLU A 51 -19.01 62.00 71.82
N THR A 52 -18.24 61.13 72.48
CA THR A 52 -17.48 60.06 71.79
C THR A 52 -18.26 58.75 71.62
N THR A 53 -19.35 58.53 72.38
CA THR A 53 -20.11 57.27 72.33
C THR A 53 -21.12 57.21 71.16
N THR A 54 -21.60 58.34 70.67
CA THR A 54 -22.63 58.39 69.61
C THR A 54 -22.06 58.16 68.21
N GLN A 55 -20.78 58.49 67.96
CA GLN A 55 -20.13 58.21 66.67
C GLN A 55 -19.82 56.72 66.49
N VAL A 56 -19.36 56.02 67.53
CA VAL A 56 -19.10 54.57 67.47
C VAL A 56 -20.39 53.78 67.22
N VAL A 57 -21.51 54.16 67.83
CA VAL A 57 -22.81 53.49 67.58
C VAL A 57 -23.37 53.82 66.19
N LYS A 58 -23.13 55.02 65.65
CA LYS A 58 -23.54 55.37 64.27
C LYS A 58 -22.70 54.67 63.20
N GLU A 59 -21.39 54.51 63.41
CA GLU A 59 -20.52 53.75 62.50
C GLU A 59 -20.81 52.26 62.56
N THR A 60 -21.10 51.70 63.75
CA THR A 60 -21.50 50.30 63.91
C THR A 60 -22.83 49.99 63.23
N ASN A 61 -23.83 50.88 63.36
CA ASN A 61 -25.14 50.71 62.70
C ASN A 61 -25.10 50.97 61.18
N ALA A 62 -24.14 51.74 60.68
CA ALA A 62 -23.93 51.93 59.24
C ALA A 62 -23.27 50.69 58.61
N GLN A 63 -22.32 50.07 59.30
CA GLN A 63 -21.68 48.83 58.86
C GLN A 63 -22.67 47.64 58.84
N GLU A 64 -23.50 47.50 59.88
CA GLU A 64 -24.52 46.43 59.95
C GLU A 64 -25.59 46.54 58.84
N LYS A 65 -25.86 47.76 58.35
CA LYS A 65 -26.80 48.00 57.24
C LYS A 65 -26.20 47.63 55.87
N VAL A 66 -24.87 47.62 55.74
CA VAL A 66 -24.16 47.17 54.53
C VAL A 66 -24.13 45.64 54.45
N ASP A 67 -24.04 44.94 55.59
CA ASP A 67 -23.97 43.47 55.66
C ASP A 67 -25.31 42.76 55.37
N GLN A 68 -26.42 43.50 55.26
CA GLN A 68 -27.72 42.96 54.84
C GLN A 68 -28.10 43.28 53.39
N GLN A 69 -27.27 44.05 52.67
CA GLN A 69 -27.56 44.42 51.29
C GLN A 69 -27.43 43.19 50.38
N GLN A 70 -28.49 42.84 49.66
CA GLN A 70 -28.42 41.87 48.56
C GLN A 70 -27.95 42.55 47.28
N VAL A 71 -27.10 41.87 46.52
CA VAL A 71 -26.69 42.30 45.18
C VAL A 71 -26.92 41.18 44.18
N THR A 72 -27.35 41.56 42.98
CA THR A 72 -27.48 40.66 41.82
C THR A 72 -26.36 41.00 40.84
N PHE A 73 -25.63 39.98 40.40
CA PHE A 73 -24.51 40.13 39.47
C PHE A 73 -24.43 38.94 38.53
N LYS A 74 -23.73 39.12 37.40
CA LYS A 74 -23.43 38.02 36.48
C LYS A 74 -22.07 37.43 36.80
N VAL A 75 -21.94 36.11 36.75
CA VAL A 75 -20.65 35.42 36.68
C VAL A 75 -20.51 34.83 35.29
N ALA A 76 -19.34 34.99 34.69
CA ALA A 76 -19.02 34.39 33.39
C ALA A 76 -17.65 33.73 33.44
N SER A 77 -17.56 32.49 32.98
CA SER A 77 -16.29 31.82 32.73
C SER A 77 -15.76 32.21 31.35
N VAL A 78 -14.53 32.71 31.28
CA VAL A 78 -13.92 33.20 30.03
C VAL A 78 -12.47 32.74 29.87
N SER A 79 -12.00 32.67 28.63
CA SER A 79 -10.60 32.39 28.32
C SER A 79 -9.70 33.57 28.67
N VAL A 80 -8.53 33.31 29.25
CA VAL A 80 -7.49 34.34 29.50
C VAL A 80 -6.96 34.93 28.19
N LYS A 81 -6.94 34.14 27.10
CA LYS A 81 -6.42 34.58 25.80
C LYS A 81 -7.43 35.35 24.96
N ASP A 82 -8.71 35.06 25.14
CA ASP A 82 -9.81 35.73 24.46
C ASP A 82 -10.98 35.88 25.44
N THR A 83 -11.09 37.05 26.04
CA THR A 83 -12.14 37.34 27.04
C THR A 83 -13.55 37.38 26.43
N ASN A 84 -13.68 37.38 25.09
CA ASN A 84 -14.97 37.27 24.42
C ASN A 84 -15.45 35.81 24.32
N LYS A 85 -14.55 34.84 24.52
CA LYS A 85 -14.90 33.41 24.57
C LYS A 85 -15.46 33.08 25.95
N VAL A 86 -16.78 33.13 26.05
CA VAL A 86 -17.54 32.72 27.25
C VAL A 86 -17.84 31.22 27.16
N PHE A 87 -17.44 30.45 28.18
CA PHE A 87 -17.74 29.02 28.25
C PHE A 87 -19.10 28.74 28.89
N ASP A 88 -19.44 29.53 29.92
CA ASP A 88 -20.67 29.43 30.70
C ASP A 88 -20.89 30.73 31.49
N SER A 89 -22.15 31.03 31.81
CA SER A 89 -22.50 32.21 32.61
C SER A 89 -23.78 32.01 33.40
N ALA A 90 -23.85 32.62 34.59
CA ALA A 90 -25.02 32.60 35.45
C ALA A 90 -25.27 33.98 36.08
N THR A 91 -26.52 34.24 36.47
CA THR A 91 -26.86 35.39 37.31
C THR A 91 -27.04 34.91 38.75
N ILE A 92 -26.35 35.55 39.70
CA ILE A 92 -26.34 35.19 41.12
C ILE A 92 -26.90 36.36 41.93
N THR A 93 -27.76 36.06 42.91
CA THR A 93 -28.21 37.01 43.92
C THR A 93 -27.74 36.52 45.30
N ALA A 94 -26.96 37.32 46.01
CA ALA A 94 -26.38 36.97 47.31
C ALA A 94 -26.21 38.21 48.20
N LYS A 95 -26.04 38.04 49.52
CA LYS A 95 -25.79 39.18 50.42
C LYS A 95 -24.33 39.61 50.34
N VAL A 96 -24.08 40.91 50.48
CA VAL A 96 -22.72 41.45 50.62
C VAL A 96 -22.07 40.81 51.84
N GLY A 97 -20.84 40.32 51.69
CA GLY A 97 -20.13 39.58 52.73
C GLY A 97 -20.32 38.05 52.68
N ASP A 98 -21.33 37.52 51.98
CA ASP A 98 -21.49 36.07 51.79
C ASP A 98 -20.31 35.51 50.97
N THR A 99 -19.91 34.28 51.26
CA THR A 99 -18.95 33.54 50.45
C THR A 99 -19.71 32.70 49.42
N VAL A 100 -19.47 32.95 48.15
CA VAL A 100 -20.10 32.22 47.03
C VAL A 100 -19.06 31.35 46.36
N ASN A 101 -19.40 30.08 46.13
CA ASN A 101 -18.62 29.18 45.29
C ASN A 101 -19.22 29.17 43.88
N PHE A 102 -18.50 29.76 42.91
CA PHE A 102 -18.99 29.85 41.53
C PHE A 102 -19.12 28.47 40.86
N ALA A 103 -18.44 27.44 41.34
CA ALA A 103 -18.60 26.07 40.84
C ALA A 103 -20.03 25.52 41.02
N ASP A 104 -20.82 26.11 41.92
CA ASP A 104 -22.21 25.70 42.15
C ASP A 104 -23.16 26.28 41.08
N TYR A 105 -22.71 27.26 40.30
CA TYR A 105 -23.54 28.03 39.36
C TYR A 105 -23.09 27.93 37.91
N ILE A 106 -21.81 27.66 37.65
CA ILE A 106 -21.24 27.54 36.31
C ILE A 106 -20.35 26.30 36.20
N ASN A 107 -20.25 25.74 35.00
CA ASN A 107 -19.38 24.60 34.73
C ASN A 107 -17.90 24.98 34.94
N THR A 108 -17.28 24.40 35.97
CA THR A 108 -15.85 24.61 36.23
C THR A 108 -14.93 23.60 35.56
N ASN A 109 -15.48 22.57 34.94
CA ASN A 109 -14.74 21.58 34.18
C ASN A 109 -14.83 21.90 32.69
N VAL A 110 -13.93 22.76 32.22
CA VAL A 110 -13.83 23.12 30.81
C VAL A 110 -12.70 22.29 30.18
N PRO A 111 -12.99 21.33 29.28
CA PRO A 111 -11.97 20.48 28.66
C PRO A 111 -10.85 21.31 28.05
N GLY A 112 -9.61 20.96 28.38
CA GLY A 112 -8.42 21.66 27.88
C GLY A 112 -8.07 22.96 28.59
N TYR A 113 -8.78 23.34 29.66
CA TYR A 113 -8.45 24.54 30.42
C TYR A 113 -8.31 24.24 31.91
N LYS A 114 -7.52 25.09 32.57
CA LYS A 114 -7.42 25.12 34.02
C LYS A 114 -7.94 26.46 34.53
N THR A 115 -8.71 26.44 35.60
CA THR A 115 -9.09 27.65 36.33
C THR A 115 -7.84 28.38 36.82
N PHE A 116 -7.72 29.66 36.43
CA PHE A 116 -6.66 30.56 36.89
C PHE A 116 -7.14 31.42 38.07
N SER A 117 -8.45 31.66 38.16
CA SER A 117 -9.08 32.45 39.23
C SER A 117 -9.58 31.57 40.38
N ASN A 118 -9.67 32.15 41.59
CA ASN A 118 -10.31 31.48 42.71
C ASN A 118 -11.82 31.36 42.45
N VAL A 119 -12.33 30.13 42.55
CA VAL A 119 -13.76 29.81 42.34
C VAL A 119 -14.63 30.24 43.52
N THR A 120 -14.03 30.44 44.69
CA THR A 120 -14.72 30.90 45.89
C THR A 120 -14.36 32.35 46.18
N GLN A 121 -15.35 33.23 46.24
CA GLN A 121 -15.12 34.65 46.53
C GLN A 121 -16.18 35.23 47.46
N THR A 122 -15.78 36.23 48.24
CA THR A 122 -16.69 37.03 49.07
C THR A 122 -17.39 38.08 48.22
N VAL A 123 -18.72 38.13 48.30
CA VAL A 123 -19.57 39.06 47.54
C VAL A 123 -19.30 40.50 47.97
N LYS A 124 -19.09 41.38 46.99
CA LYS A 124 -18.81 42.80 47.20
C LYS A 124 -19.98 43.65 46.70
N ALA A 125 -20.30 44.71 47.43
CA ALA A 125 -21.32 45.67 47.00
C ALA A 125 -21.05 46.26 45.59
N SER A 126 -19.78 46.40 45.21
CA SER A 126 -19.35 46.91 43.91
C SER A 126 -19.65 45.99 42.72
N TRP A 127 -20.17 44.78 42.95
CA TRP A 127 -20.54 43.85 41.89
C TRP A 127 -21.97 44.02 41.39
N ALA A 128 -22.80 44.83 42.05
CA ALA A 128 -24.18 45.08 41.64
C ALA A 128 -24.25 45.43 40.15
N ASP A 129 -25.07 44.68 39.40
CA ASP A 129 -25.27 44.78 37.95
C ASP A 129 -24.01 44.54 37.08
N GLY A 130 -22.89 44.19 37.71
CA GLY A 130 -21.61 43.90 37.05
C GLY A 130 -21.47 42.45 36.59
N THR A 131 -20.36 42.18 35.89
CA THR A 131 -19.93 40.83 35.53
C THR A 131 -18.63 40.50 36.24
N VAL A 132 -18.61 39.39 36.97
CA VAL A 132 -17.42 38.79 37.57
C VAL A 132 -16.91 37.72 36.62
N TYR A 133 -15.65 37.83 36.21
CA TYR A 133 -15.03 36.88 35.29
C TYR A 133 -14.24 35.80 36.05
N LEU A 134 -14.56 34.54 35.77
CA LEU A 134 -13.74 33.39 36.15
C LEU A 134 -12.81 33.06 34.98
N LEU A 135 -11.51 33.31 35.16
CA LEU A 135 -10.53 33.19 34.07
C LEU A 135 -10.01 31.75 33.93
N TYR A 136 -9.95 31.27 32.69
CA TYR A 136 -9.44 29.94 32.32
C TYR A 136 -8.20 30.03 31.44
N GLN A 137 -7.15 29.32 31.83
CA GLN A 137 -5.90 29.24 31.08
C GLN A 137 -5.90 27.95 30.24
N PRO A 138 -5.72 28.06 28.90
CA PRO A 138 -5.61 26.88 28.05
C PRO A 138 -4.41 26.03 28.49
N GLN A 139 -4.61 24.72 28.50
CA GLN A 139 -3.60 23.75 28.89
C GLN A 139 -2.93 23.16 27.65
N PRO A 140 -1.64 22.77 27.75
CA PRO A 140 -0.99 21.98 26.71
C PRO A 140 -1.71 20.65 26.49
N GLN A 141 -1.84 20.26 25.23
CA GLN A 141 -2.47 19.04 24.74
C GLN A 141 -1.49 18.24 23.88
N THR A 142 -1.86 16.99 23.62
CA THR A 142 -1.16 16.11 22.68
C THR A 142 -2.09 15.77 21.52
N ILE A 143 -1.61 15.98 20.29
CA ILE A 143 -2.26 15.49 19.08
C ILE A 143 -1.67 14.12 18.75
N THR A 144 -2.52 13.11 18.56
CA THR A 144 -2.11 11.77 18.15
C THR A 144 -2.51 11.53 16.71
N ILE A 145 -1.55 11.24 15.84
CA ILE A 145 -1.78 10.91 14.44
C ILE A 145 -1.59 9.41 14.26
N LYS A 146 -2.65 8.70 13.88
CA LYS A 146 -2.64 7.28 13.59
C LYS A 146 -2.60 7.03 12.09
N PHE A 147 -1.92 5.95 11.70
CA PHE A 147 -1.80 5.50 10.32
C PHE A 147 -2.48 4.14 10.22
N VAL A 148 -3.62 4.07 9.56
CA VAL A 148 -4.45 2.85 9.55
C VAL A 148 -4.81 2.43 8.14
N ASP A 149 -4.86 1.12 7.91
CA ASP A 149 -5.40 0.54 6.69
C ASP A 149 -6.90 0.87 6.60
N ALA A 150 -7.33 1.44 5.47
CA ALA A 150 -8.70 1.94 5.30
C ALA A 150 -9.77 0.84 5.28
N THR A 151 -9.39 -0.42 5.05
CA THR A 151 -10.33 -1.55 4.96
C THR A 151 -10.41 -2.29 6.29
N THR A 152 -9.26 -2.56 6.91
CA THR A 152 -9.14 -3.39 8.12
C THR A 152 -9.09 -2.55 9.40
N HIS A 153 -8.82 -1.26 9.31
CA HIS A 153 -8.51 -0.36 10.43
C HIS A 153 -7.31 -0.79 11.29
N GLU A 154 -6.49 -1.73 10.80
CA GLU A 154 -5.26 -2.12 11.47
C GLU A 154 -4.21 -1.02 11.37
N ALA A 155 -3.42 -0.86 12.44
CA ALA A 155 -2.34 0.12 12.47
C ALA A 155 -1.20 -0.31 11.54
N LEU A 156 -0.78 0.59 10.65
CA LEU A 156 0.30 0.35 9.68
C LEU A 156 1.68 0.71 10.23
N LYS A 157 1.74 1.66 11.15
CA LYS A 157 2.94 2.03 11.91
C LYS A 157 2.58 2.67 13.24
N ALA A 158 3.59 2.90 14.08
CA ALA A 158 3.40 3.57 15.37
C ALA A 158 2.77 4.97 15.17
N PRO A 159 1.85 5.39 16.06
CA PRO A 159 1.31 6.74 16.03
C PRO A 159 2.41 7.80 16.22
N VAL A 160 2.20 8.98 15.65
CA VAL A 160 3.02 10.16 15.90
C VAL A 160 2.31 11.05 16.93
N GLU A 161 3.02 11.43 17.98
CA GLU A 161 2.51 12.33 19.02
C GLU A 161 3.14 13.71 18.89
N ILE A 162 2.29 14.73 18.79
CA ILE A 162 2.68 16.14 18.77
C ILE A 162 2.22 16.75 20.10
N THR A 163 3.15 16.86 21.05
CA THR A 163 2.87 17.28 22.43
C THR A 163 3.04 18.80 22.63
N GLY A 164 2.44 19.33 23.70
CA GLY A 164 2.73 20.68 24.18
C GLY A 164 1.98 21.80 23.46
N LYS A 165 0.97 21.48 22.65
CA LYS A 165 0.19 22.46 21.89
C LYS A 165 -0.99 22.94 22.72
N GLU A 166 -1.16 24.24 22.91
CA GLU A 166 -2.20 24.78 23.79
C GLU A 166 -3.59 24.62 23.18
N THR A 167 -4.62 24.37 23.99
CA THR A 167 -6.03 24.39 23.54
C THR A 167 -6.38 25.71 22.82
N ASP A 168 -7.18 25.59 21.74
CA ASP A 168 -7.52 26.60 20.72
C ASP A 168 -6.37 27.08 19.83
N SER A 169 -5.14 26.63 20.02
CA SER A 169 -4.07 26.98 19.08
C SER A 169 -4.28 26.28 17.74
N ILE A 170 -3.86 26.94 16.66
CA ILE A 170 -3.79 26.34 15.33
C ILE A 170 -2.38 25.80 15.15
N VAL A 171 -2.25 24.52 14.82
CA VAL A 171 -0.99 23.85 14.54
C VAL A 171 -0.89 23.59 13.03
N ASP A 172 0.22 24.01 12.44
CA ASP A 172 0.55 23.69 11.04
C ASP A 172 1.24 22.32 10.99
N LEU A 173 0.48 21.29 10.63
CA LEU A 173 0.93 19.90 10.59
C LEU A 173 2.01 19.66 9.53
N THR A 174 2.18 20.56 8.55
CA THR A 174 3.26 20.42 7.55
C THR A 174 4.65 20.66 8.13
N GLN A 175 4.74 21.34 9.27
CA GLN A 175 6.00 21.66 9.95
C GLN A 175 6.41 20.60 10.99
N GLU A 176 5.53 19.64 11.27
CA GLU A 176 5.72 18.64 12.33
C GLU A 176 6.43 17.36 11.82
N GLY A 177 6.88 17.36 10.56
CA GLY A 177 7.68 16.25 10.00
C GLY A 177 6.91 14.93 9.87
N ILE A 178 5.59 14.99 9.67
CA ILE A 178 4.74 13.80 9.55
C ILE A 178 5.07 13.08 8.25
N GLU A 179 5.72 11.92 8.34
CA GLU A 179 5.98 11.06 7.20
C GLU A 179 4.69 10.35 6.77
N THR A 180 4.11 10.78 5.65
CA THR A 180 2.88 10.19 5.11
C THR A 180 3.13 9.05 4.12
N ASN A 181 4.38 8.81 3.71
CA ASN A 181 4.74 7.70 2.84
C ASN A 181 4.79 6.39 3.63
N ILE A 182 4.06 5.37 3.18
CA ILE A 182 4.07 4.02 3.76
C ILE A 182 4.23 3.04 2.61
N SER A 183 5.23 2.15 2.67
CA SER A 183 5.53 1.20 1.59
C SER A 183 4.34 0.28 1.31
N GLY A 184 3.90 0.20 0.05
CA GLY A 184 2.76 -0.61 -0.38
C GLY A 184 1.39 0.02 -0.12
N TYR A 185 1.34 1.29 0.30
CA TYR A 185 0.11 2.03 0.55
C TYR A 185 0.15 3.43 -0.03
N LYS A 186 -1.01 3.88 -0.54
CA LYS A 186 -1.29 5.28 -0.86
C LYS A 186 -2.18 5.90 0.21
N LEU A 187 -1.91 7.17 0.54
CA LEU A 187 -2.78 7.93 1.42
C LEU A 187 -4.14 8.15 0.74
N GLY A 188 -5.20 7.62 1.34
CA GLY A 188 -6.57 7.70 0.83
C GLY A 188 -7.37 8.87 1.41
N SER A 189 -7.07 9.28 2.64
CA SER A 189 -7.64 10.49 3.27
C SER A 189 -6.85 11.76 2.92
N SER A 190 -7.42 12.94 3.12
CA SER A 190 -6.65 14.19 3.14
C SER A 190 -6.10 14.46 4.55
N LEU A 191 -4.90 15.02 4.65
CA LEU A 191 -4.40 15.60 5.89
C LEU A 191 -4.71 17.09 5.89
N ASP A 192 -5.58 17.54 6.78
CA ASP A 192 -5.81 18.97 7.00
C ASP A 192 -4.54 19.59 7.58
N THR A 193 -3.94 20.53 6.84
CA THR A 193 -2.64 21.10 7.22
C THR A 193 -2.73 22.01 8.45
N GLN A 194 -3.92 22.55 8.74
CA GLN A 194 -4.17 23.39 9.91
C GLN A 194 -5.13 22.68 10.86
N TRP A 195 -4.63 22.34 12.05
CA TRP A 195 -5.41 21.67 13.08
C TRP A 195 -5.68 22.58 14.27
N VAL A 196 -6.94 22.73 14.66
CA VAL A 196 -7.32 23.44 15.89
C VAL A 196 -7.26 22.46 17.07
N VAL A 197 -6.36 22.73 18.01
CA VAL A 197 -6.20 21.91 19.21
C VAL A 197 -7.42 22.05 20.10
N ARG A 198 -8.06 20.94 20.41
CA ARG A 198 -9.26 20.87 21.26
C ARG A 198 -8.88 20.48 22.68
N GLY A 199 -9.80 20.66 23.62
CA GLY A 199 -9.58 20.23 25.00
C GLY A 199 -9.67 18.72 25.21
N ASP A 200 -10.19 18.02 24.21
CA ASP A 200 -10.36 16.58 24.12
C ASP A 200 -10.27 16.13 22.65
N GLN A 201 -10.19 14.82 22.40
CA GLN A 201 -10.30 14.24 21.04
C GLN A 201 -9.30 14.78 19.99
N ASN A 202 -8.06 15.05 20.38
CA ASN A 202 -7.00 15.43 19.44
C ASN A 202 -6.40 14.20 18.72
N VAL A 203 -7.25 13.39 18.09
CA VAL A 203 -6.84 12.21 17.34
C VAL A 203 -7.14 12.42 15.86
N ILE A 204 -6.14 12.25 15.01
CA ILE A 204 -6.25 12.29 13.56
C ILE A 204 -5.96 10.89 13.05
N GLU A 205 -6.88 10.31 12.28
CA GLU A 205 -6.67 9.02 11.63
C GLU A 205 -6.45 9.23 10.14
N LEU A 206 -5.25 8.90 9.68
CA LEU A 206 -4.91 8.88 8.27
C LEU A 206 -5.22 7.50 7.71
N LEU A 207 -6.13 7.47 6.74
CA LEU A 207 -6.61 6.25 6.12
C LEU A 207 -5.78 5.93 4.87
N TYR A 208 -5.23 4.73 4.83
CA TYR A 208 -4.35 4.27 3.76
C TYR A 208 -5.00 3.15 2.96
N VAL A 209 -4.93 3.26 1.64
CA VAL A 209 -5.39 2.22 0.72
C VAL A 209 -4.16 1.48 0.22
N ARG A 210 -4.19 0.16 0.20
CA ARG A 210 -3.10 -0.64 -0.37
C ARG A 210 -2.91 -0.29 -1.84
N ASP A 211 -1.65 -0.26 -2.27
CA ASP A 211 -1.32 -0.06 -3.67
C ASP A 211 -1.79 -1.25 -4.52
N THR A 212 -2.06 -0.99 -5.80
CA THR A 212 -2.25 -2.05 -6.79
C THR A 212 -0.98 -2.21 -7.60
N ALA A 213 -0.68 -3.44 -7.99
CA ALA A 213 0.47 -3.76 -8.83
C ALA A 213 0.05 -4.59 -10.03
N LYS A 214 0.80 -4.43 -11.13
CA LYS A 214 0.67 -5.24 -12.34
C LYS A 214 1.61 -6.44 -12.25
N VAL A 215 1.04 -7.62 -12.38
CA VAL A 215 1.80 -8.88 -12.40
C VAL A 215 1.71 -9.47 -13.80
N ASN A 216 2.86 -9.56 -14.48
CA ASN A 216 3.02 -10.26 -15.75
C ASN A 216 3.34 -11.72 -15.44
N VAL A 217 2.51 -12.62 -15.95
CA VAL A 217 2.64 -14.06 -15.77
C VAL A 217 3.12 -14.65 -17.08
N HIS A 218 4.34 -15.18 -17.04
CA HIS A 218 5.03 -15.84 -18.14
C HIS A 218 4.82 -17.35 -18.06
N PHE A 219 4.53 -17.99 -19.19
CA PHE A 219 4.32 -19.44 -19.26
C PHE A 219 5.50 -20.07 -19.98
N VAL A 220 6.48 -20.60 -19.24
CA VAL A 220 7.78 -20.98 -19.81
C VAL A 220 8.09 -22.46 -19.64
N SER A 221 8.92 -23.01 -20.54
CA SER A 221 9.41 -24.37 -20.43
C SER A 221 10.38 -24.52 -19.26
N GLY A 222 10.19 -25.54 -18.42
CA GLY A 222 11.11 -25.88 -17.33
C GLY A 222 12.48 -26.33 -17.83
N SER A 223 12.54 -26.93 -19.02
CA SER A 223 13.80 -27.31 -19.68
C SER A 223 14.50 -26.15 -20.41
N ASN A 224 13.76 -25.07 -20.71
CA ASN A 224 14.31 -23.87 -21.33
C ASN A 224 13.46 -22.64 -20.94
N PRO A 225 13.83 -21.94 -19.86
CA PRO A 225 13.05 -20.79 -19.36
C PRO A 225 12.92 -19.62 -20.35
N ASN A 226 13.75 -19.56 -21.39
CA ASN A 226 13.65 -18.55 -22.45
C ASN A 226 12.62 -18.90 -23.53
N LYS A 227 12.07 -20.13 -23.49
CA LYS A 227 11.02 -20.58 -24.40
C LYS A 227 9.67 -20.35 -23.76
N GLU A 228 9.01 -19.29 -24.20
CA GLU A 228 7.60 -19.03 -23.88
C GLU A 228 6.70 -20.03 -24.63
N LEU A 229 5.79 -20.67 -23.90
CA LEU A 229 4.90 -21.72 -24.40
C LEU A 229 3.55 -21.17 -24.86
N LYS A 230 3.16 -20.00 -24.34
CA LYS A 230 2.00 -19.22 -24.78
C LYS A 230 2.17 -17.76 -24.34
N PRO A 231 1.43 -16.80 -24.96
CA PRO A 231 1.58 -15.39 -24.63
C PRO A 231 1.38 -15.11 -23.14
N SER A 232 2.27 -14.28 -22.59
CA SER A 232 2.18 -13.74 -21.25
C SER A 232 0.85 -13.04 -20.99
N GLN A 233 0.38 -13.13 -19.75
CA GLN A 233 -0.87 -12.51 -19.31
C GLN A 233 -0.58 -11.53 -18.18
N GLN A 234 -1.25 -10.38 -18.18
CA GLN A 234 -1.13 -9.38 -17.13
C GLN A 234 -2.38 -9.42 -16.25
N ILE A 235 -2.19 -9.40 -14.93
CA ILE A 235 -3.25 -9.19 -13.95
C ILE A 235 -2.93 -7.96 -13.09
N GLU A 236 -3.97 -7.33 -12.57
CA GLU A 236 -3.86 -6.30 -11.54
C GLU A 236 -4.32 -6.88 -10.20
N ALA A 237 -3.51 -6.69 -9.16
CA ALA A 237 -3.83 -7.19 -7.83
C ALA A 237 -3.28 -6.25 -6.74
N THR A 238 -3.88 -6.29 -5.56
CA THR A 238 -3.48 -5.47 -4.43
C THR A 238 -2.18 -5.98 -3.80
N VAL A 239 -1.28 -5.08 -3.43
CA VAL A 239 -0.04 -5.42 -2.72
C VAL A 239 -0.35 -6.13 -1.41
N GLY A 240 0.35 -7.22 -1.12
CA GLY A 240 0.16 -8.08 0.03
C GLY A 240 -0.86 -9.21 -0.16
N ASP A 241 -1.72 -9.12 -1.18
CA ASP A 241 -2.71 -10.18 -1.44
C ASP A 241 -2.05 -11.44 -1.98
N ARG A 242 -2.62 -12.60 -1.63
CA ARG A 242 -2.23 -13.89 -2.18
C ARG A 242 -3.13 -14.24 -3.35
N VAL A 243 -2.57 -14.20 -4.55
CA VAL A 243 -3.23 -14.56 -5.80
C VAL A 243 -3.09 -16.06 -6.06
N ASP A 244 -4.17 -16.68 -6.54
CA ASP A 244 -4.18 -18.04 -7.07
C ASP A 244 -4.43 -17.97 -8.58
N PHE A 245 -3.39 -18.21 -9.38
CA PHE A 245 -3.49 -18.15 -10.83
C PHE A 245 -4.41 -19.22 -11.41
N ASN A 246 -4.67 -20.31 -10.68
CA ASN A 246 -5.58 -21.36 -11.14
C ASN A 246 -7.03 -20.86 -11.29
N THR A 247 -7.40 -19.77 -10.59
CA THR A 247 -8.76 -19.21 -10.64
C THR A 247 -8.87 -18.02 -11.59
N LEU A 248 -7.75 -17.41 -11.97
CA LEU A 248 -7.72 -16.19 -12.77
C LEU A 248 -7.29 -16.41 -14.22
N LEU A 249 -6.49 -17.45 -14.48
CA LEU A 249 -5.88 -17.70 -15.79
C LEU A 249 -6.24 -19.10 -16.27
N ASP A 250 -6.34 -19.27 -17.59
CA ASP A 250 -6.26 -20.60 -18.18
C ASP A 250 -4.81 -21.08 -18.01
N LEU A 251 -4.56 -22.09 -17.19
CA LEU A 251 -3.21 -22.64 -16.98
C LEU A 251 -2.91 -23.84 -17.88
N LYS A 252 -3.86 -24.28 -18.71
CA LYS A 252 -3.62 -25.39 -19.62
C LYS A 252 -2.63 -24.98 -20.71
N VAL A 253 -1.65 -25.84 -20.96
CA VAL A 253 -0.70 -25.75 -22.06
C VAL A 253 -0.61 -27.14 -22.68
N LEU A 254 -1.00 -27.28 -23.94
CA LEU A 254 -1.14 -28.60 -24.56
C LEU A 254 0.21 -29.33 -24.62
N GLY A 255 0.26 -30.56 -24.12
CA GLY A 255 1.48 -31.38 -24.07
C GLY A 255 2.47 -31.00 -22.96
N TYR A 256 2.07 -30.15 -22.01
CA TYR A 256 2.89 -29.78 -20.86
C TYR A 256 2.09 -29.87 -19.56
N ARG A 257 2.78 -30.23 -18.47
CA ARG A 257 2.26 -30.19 -17.10
C ARG A 257 2.84 -29.02 -16.32
N LEU A 258 1.99 -28.31 -15.56
CA LEU A 258 2.43 -27.24 -14.66
C LEU A 258 3.24 -27.84 -13.49
N MET A 259 4.41 -27.27 -13.22
CA MET A 259 5.30 -27.70 -12.14
C MET A 259 5.36 -26.72 -10.97
N SER A 260 5.04 -25.45 -11.18
CA SER A 260 4.99 -24.45 -10.12
C SER A 260 3.64 -24.47 -9.36
N SER A 261 3.57 -23.82 -8.20
CA SER A 261 2.41 -23.86 -7.29
C SER A 261 1.16 -23.12 -7.79
N GLY A 262 1.29 -22.29 -8.84
CA GLY A 262 0.22 -21.41 -9.31
C GLY A 262 -0.20 -20.33 -8.31
N LYS A 263 0.53 -20.12 -7.19
CA LYS A 263 0.19 -19.13 -6.16
C LYS A 263 1.29 -18.10 -5.99
N TYR A 264 0.92 -16.84 -5.76
CA TYR A 264 1.86 -15.72 -5.64
C TYR A 264 1.37 -14.69 -4.63
N THR A 265 2.28 -14.11 -3.82
CA THR A 265 1.96 -12.96 -2.97
C THR A 265 2.46 -11.71 -3.65
N VAL A 266 1.55 -10.78 -3.93
CA VAL A 266 1.85 -9.55 -4.65
C VAL A 266 2.76 -8.67 -3.80
N GLN A 267 3.93 -8.33 -4.34
CA GLN A 267 4.90 -7.45 -3.69
C GLN A 267 4.65 -5.99 -4.09
N SER A 268 5.25 -5.05 -3.37
CA SER A 268 5.24 -3.64 -3.77
C SER A 268 6.16 -3.43 -4.98
N GLY A 269 5.71 -2.68 -5.98
CA GLY A 269 6.49 -2.36 -7.19
C GLY A 269 5.59 -2.11 -8.39
N ALA A 270 6.09 -1.37 -9.38
CA ALA A 270 5.28 -0.99 -10.55
C ALA A 270 4.92 -2.18 -11.45
N VAL A 271 5.85 -3.12 -11.64
CA VAL A 271 5.68 -4.31 -12.48
C VAL A 271 6.39 -5.48 -11.82
N GLN A 272 5.70 -6.63 -11.76
CA GLN A 272 6.24 -7.89 -11.25
C GLN A 272 6.16 -8.95 -12.34
N ASP A 273 7.24 -9.71 -12.52
CA ASP A 273 7.29 -10.83 -13.45
C ASP A 273 7.28 -12.16 -12.70
N VAL A 274 6.34 -13.03 -13.05
CA VAL A 274 6.18 -14.35 -12.45
C VAL A 274 6.27 -15.41 -13.55
N TYR A 275 7.15 -16.38 -13.37
CA TYR A 275 7.38 -17.46 -14.33
C TYR A 275 6.71 -18.74 -13.85
N LEU A 276 5.67 -19.18 -14.55
CA LEU A 276 5.07 -20.49 -14.37
C LEU A 276 5.86 -21.50 -15.20
N LEU A 277 6.47 -22.46 -14.50
CA LEU A 277 7.32 -23.48 -15.11
C LEU A 277 6.48 -24.69 -15.53
N TYR A 278 6.66 -25.12 -16.77
CA TYR A 278 5.97 -26.24 -17.37
C TYR A 278 6.94 -27.32 -17.82
N MET A 279 6.69 -28.57 -17.48
CA MET A 279 7.48 -29.71 -17.98
C MET A 279 6.74 -30.43 -19.10
N GLY A 280 7.44 -30.78 -20.17
CA GLY A 280 6.85 -31.53 -21.28
C GLY A 280 6.27 -32.85 -20.78
N GLU A 281 5.10 -33.22 -21.28
CA GLU A 281 4.56 -34.55 -21.06
C GLU A 281 5.44 -35.58 -21.76
N ALA A 282 5.58 -36.76 -21.15
CA ALA A 282 6.30 -37.87 -21.74
C ALA A 282 5.57 -38.39 -22.99
N ARG A 283 6.32 -38.58 -24.08
CA ARG A 283 5.84 -39.12 -25.36
C ARG A 283 6.85 -40.12 -25.90
N ASP A 284 6.34 -41.10 -26.63
CA ASP A 284 7.18 -42.05 -27.33
C ASP A 284 7.47 -41.54 -28.74
N ILE A 285 8.71 -41.74 -29.21
CA ILE A 285 9.10 -41.55 -30.61
C ILE A 285 9.17 -42.92 -31.27
N LYS A 286 8.43 -43.10 -32.36
CA LYS A 286 8.42 -44.34 -33.13
C LYS A 286 9.26 -44.17 -34.39
N VAL A 287 10.33 -44.96 -34.50
CA VAL A 287 11.25 -44.92 -35.64
C VAL A 287 10.96 -46.12 -36.55
N HIS A 288 10.37 -45.84 -37.71
CA HIS A 288 10.03 -46.83 -38.74
C HIS A 288 11.20 -47.03 -39.69
N TYR A 289 11.38 -48.28 -40.14
CA TYR A 289 12.40 -48.67 -41.10
C TYR A 289 11.71 -49.15 -42.37
N ILE A 290 11.69 -48.33 -43.42
CA ILE A 290 10.83 -48.57 -44.58
C ILE A 290 11.63 -48.60 -45.89
N ASP A 291 11.16 -49.40 -46.84
CA ASP A 291 11.61 -49.33 -48.23
C ASP A 291 11.15 -48.01 -48.84
N ALA A 292 12.08 -47.24 -49.40
CA ALA A 292 11.80 -45.91 -49.92
C ALA A 292 10.82 -45.93 -51.10
N LYS A 293 10.78 -47.01 -51.89
CA LYS A 293 9.94 -47.13 -53.08
C LYS A 293 8.57 -47.71 -52.74
N THR A 294 8.52 -48.81 -51.99
CA THR A 294 7.27 -49.53 -51.71
C THR A 294 6.57 -49.04 -50.45
N ARG A 295 7.27 -48.28 -49.59
CA ARG A 295 6.84 -47.87 -48.24
C ARG A 295 6.57 -49.05 -47.30
N GLN A 296 7.01 -50.25 -47.66
CA GLN A 296 6.87 -51.44 -46.83
C GLN A 296 7.86 -51.39 -45.68
N GLU A 297 7.40 -51.76 -44.48
CA GLU A 297 8.26 -51.88 -43.31
C GLU A 297 9.22 -53.07 -43.47
N LEU A 298 10.52 -52.81 -43.32
CA LEU A 298 11.61 -53.76 -43.54
C LEU A 298 11.94 -54.56 -42.28
N LYS A 299 11.67 -54.00 -41.10
CA LYS A 299 11.80 -54.63 -39.79
C LYS A 299 10.95 -53.88 -38.74
N PRO A 300 10.65 -54.47 -37.57
CA PRO A 300 9.87 -53.80 -36.54
C PRO A 300 10.44 -52.44 -36.14
N SER A 301 9.55 -51.47 -35.91
CA SER A 301 9.93 -50.11 -35.52
C SER A 301 10.60 -50.08 -34.14
N SER A 302 11.56 -49.16 -33.96
CA SER A 302 12.16 -48.86 -32.66
C SER A 302 11.32 -47.83 -31.91
N ILE A 303 11.23 -47.95 -30.58
CA ILE A 303 10.48 -47.02 -29.74
C ILE A 303 11.42 -46.37 -28.73
N LEU A 304 11.60 -45.06 -28.84
CA LEU A 304 12.27 -44.25 -27.82
C LEU A 304 11.20 -43.78 -26.83
N ARG A 305 11.29 -44.22 -25.57
CA ARG A 305 10.21 -44.05 -24.59
C ARG A 305 10.41 -42.86 -23.68
N ASN A 306 9.30 -42.25 -23.30
CA ASN A 306 9.25 -41.21 -22.26
C ASN A 306 10.06 -39.94 -22.56
N GLU A 307 10.15 -39.56 -23.83
CA GLU A 307 10.80 -38.32 -24.22
C GLU A 307 9.86 -37.14 -23.97
N GLU A 308 10.36 -36.06 -23.37
CA GLU A 308 9.51 -34.92 -23.00
C GLU A 308 9.16 -34.06 -24.22
N VAL A 309 7.90 -33.64 -24.35
CA VAL A 309 7.50 -32.67 -25.38
C VAL A 309 8.41 -31.44 -25.36
N GLY A 310 8.90 -31.06 -26.54
CA GLY A 310 9.81 -29.95 -26.74
C GLY A 310 11.28 -30.23 -26.46
N ALA A 311 11.62 -31.42 -25.93
CA ALA A 311 13.00 -31.86 -25.81
C ALA A 311 13.62 -32.11 -27.20
N ILE A 312 14.94 -31.94 -27.28
CA ILE A 312 15.72 -32.26 -28.47
C ILE A 312 16.40 -33.60 -28.21
N VAL A 313 16.00 -34.63 -28.95
CA VAL A 313 16.56 -35.97 -28.90
C VAL A 313 17.57 -36.13 -30.02
N ASP A 314 18.81 -36.47 -29.66
CA ASP A 314 19.82 -36.80 -30.66
C ASP A 314 19.68 -38.25 -31.09
N LEU A 315 19.00 -38.47 -32.22
CA LEU A 315 18.70 -39.80 -32.74
C LEU A 315 19.96 -40.61 -33.07
N THR A 316 21.09 -39.96 -33.37
CA THR A 316 22.36 -40.65 -33.67
C THR A 316 22.95 -41.34 -32.44
N LYS A 317 22.58 -40.89 -31.24
CA LYS A 317 23.02 -41.46 -29.96
C LYS A 317 22.08 -42.51 -29.40
N GLN A 318 20.94 -42.76 -30.04
CA GLN A 318 19.89 -43.66 -29.54
C GLN A 318 20.10 -45.14 -29.91
N GLY A 319 21.25 -45.48 -30.49
CA GLY A 319 21.54 -46.86 -30.90
C GLY A 319 20.60 -47.40 -31.98
N LEU A 320 20.04 -46.51 -32.82
CA LEU A 320 19.17 -46.90 -33.92
C LEU A 320 19.97 -47.72 -34.95
N ASP A 321 19.41 -48.86 -35.35
CA ASP A 321 20.05 -49.70 -36.35
C ASP A 321 19.88 -49.11 -37.75
N THR A 322 20.97 -48.52 -38.25
CA THR A 322 21.10 -47.89 -39.57
C THR A 322 21.59 -48.84 -40.66
N GLN A 323 21.80 -50.12 -40.35
CA GLN A 323 22.34 -51.13 -41.28
C GLN A 323 21.33 -52.26 -41.48
N ILE A 324 20.64 -52.26 -42.62
CA ILE A 324 19.69 -53.33 -42.98
C ILE A 324 20.30 -54.20 -44.08
N ALA A 325 20.36 -55.51 -43.85
CA ALA A 325 20.91 -56.45 -44.82
C ALA A 325 20.16 -56.38 -46.16
N GLY A 326 20.90 -56.23 -47.27
CA GLY A 326 20.31 -56.09 -48.61
C GLY A 326 19.82 -54.68 -48.97
N TYR A 327 20.00 -53.69 -48.09
CA TYR A 327 19.56 -52.31 -48.28
C TYR A 327 20.66 -51.30 -47.97
N ASP A 328 20.59 -50.13 -48.58
CA ASP A 328 21.37 -48.93 -48.26
C ASP A 328 20.44 -47.84 -47.69
N LEU A 329 20.83 -47.20 -46.60
CA LEU A 329 20.08 -46.08 -46.02
C LEU A 329 20.14 -44.88 -46.98
N GLN A 330 18.97 -44.40 -47.41
CA GLN A 330 18.86 -43.32 -48.38
C GLN A 330 18.85 -41.94 -47.71
N ASN A 331 18.17 -41.79 -46.57
CA ASN A 331 18.10 -40.52 -45.86
C ASN A 331 19.13 -40.45 -44.71
N SER A 332 19.75 -39.29 -44.53
CA SER A 332 20.61 -39.05 -43.38
C SER A 332 19.77 -39.00 -42.10
N LEU A 333 20.23 -39.69 -41.05
CA LEU A 333 19.61 -39.60 -39.73
C LEU A 333 19.82 -38.20 -39.14
N GLU A 334 18.73 -37.46 -38.91
CA GLU A 334 18.79 -36.14 -38.28
C GLU A 334 19.28 -36.27 -36.83
N SER A 335 20.30 -35.50 -36.45
CA SER A 335 20.89 -35.54 -35.09
C SER A 335 20.11 -34.73 -34.05
N ALA A 336 19.00 -34.08 -34.42
CA ALA A 336 18.21 -33.27 -33.49
C ALA A 336 16.73 -33.38 -33.83
N TYR A 337 16.04 -34.30 -33.15
CA TYR A 337 14.60 -34.44 -33.26
C TYR A 337 13.90 -33.70 -32.11
N VAL A 338 13.02 -32.75 -32.42
CA VAL A 338 12.20 -32.08 -31.40
C VAL A 338 10.95 -32.91 -31.14
N VAL A 339 10.78 -33.40 -29.92
CA VAL A 339 9.59 -34.15 -29.51
C VAL A 339 8.35 -33.27 -29.64
N LYS A 340 7.37 -33.74 -30.39
CA LYS A 340 6.10 -33.04 -30.64
C LYS A 340 5.03 -33.55 -29.69
N ILE A 341 3.95 -32.79 -29.57
CA ILE A 341 2.76 -33.19 -28.81
C ILE A 341 2.12 -34.44 -29.43
N GLU A 342 2.07 -34.48 -30.77
CA GLU A 342 1.53 -35.57 -31.57
C GLU A 342 2.39 -35.78 -32.82
N GLY A 343 2.28 -36.97 -33.44
CA GLY A 343 2.99 -37.30 -34.68
C GLY A 343 4.50 -37.49 -34.49
N ASN A 344 4.89 -38.21 -33.43
CA ASN A 344 6.29 -38.54 -33.15
C ASN A 344 6.80 -39.75 -33.95
N ASP A 345 6.45 -39.81 -35.23
CA ASP A 345 6.91 -40.83 -36.15
C ASP A 345 8.11 -40.31 -36.95
N VAL A 346 9.19 -41.09 -36.97
CA VAL A 346 10.40 -40.84 -37.76
C VAL A 346 10.55 -41.99 -38.75
N TYR A 347 10.81 -41.68 -40.02
CA TYR A 347 10.96 -42.68 -41.06
C TYR A 347 12.40 -42.71 -41.56
N LEU A 348 13.05 -43.85 -41.42
CA LEU A 348 14.34 -44.14 -42.06
C LEU A 348 14.06 -44.91 -43.34
N GLU A 349 14.45 -44.33 -44.47
CA GLU A 349 14.14 -44.79 -45.81
C GLU A 349 15.33 -45.51 -46.41
N TYR A 350 15.08 -46.69 -46.96
CA TYR A 350 16.11 -47.59 -47.45
C TYR A 350 15.86 -47.95 -48.92
N VAL A 351 16.93 -48.05 -49.70
CA VAL A 351 16.88 -48.52 -51.10
C VAL A 351 17.54 -49.89 -51.16
N ALA A 352 16.88 -50.84 -51.82
CA ALA A 352 17.44 -52.17 -52.03
C ALA A 352 18.80 -52.06 -52.76
N LYS A 353 19.82 -52.73 -52.21
CA LYS A 353 21.13 -52.85 -52.87
C LYS A 353 20.91 -53.48 -54.23
N LYS A 354 21.41 -52.82 -55.28
CA LYS A 354 21.40 -53.41 -56.61
C LYS A 354 22.15 -54.74 -56.51
N ALA A 355 21.46 -55.83 -56.83
CA ALA A 355 22.09 -57.15 -56.85
C ALA A 355 23.40 -57.01 -57.64
N PRO A 356 24.55 -57.45 -57.10
CA PRO A 356 25.80 -57.35 -57.82
C PRO A 356 25.58 -58.07 -59.14
N THR A 357 25.62 -57.32 -60.25
CA THR A 357 25.49 -57.88 -61.59
C THR A 357 26.53 -58.97 -61.67
N GLN A 358 26.11 -60.24 -61.68
CA GLN A 358 27.04 -61.35 -61.70
C GLN A 358 28.00 -61.13 -62.87
N PRO A 359 29.32 -61.00 -62.63
CA PRO A 359 30.27 -60.87 -63.71
C PRO A 359 30.24 -62.19 -64.49
N GLY A 360 29.59 -62.20 -65.66
CA GLY A 360 29.58 -63.36 -66.55
C GLY A 360 28.23 -63.86 -67.06
N GLN A 361 27.08 -63.28 -66.66
CA GLN A 361 25.84 -63.56 -67.39
C GLN A 361 25.83 -62.79 -68.72
N THR A 362 26.40 -63.41 -69.74
CA THR A 362 26.20 -63.02 -71.14
C THR A 362 24.69 -63.02 -71.40
N PRO A 363 24.09 -61.93 -71.93
CA PRO A 363 22.68 -61.94 -72.28
C PRO A 363 22.48 -63.06 -73.30
N THR A 364 21.73 -64.10 -72.92
CA THR A 364 21.25 -65.10 -73.85
C THR A 364 20.31 -64.37 -74.80
N VAL A 365 20.82 -64.11 -76.01
CA VAL A 365 20.05 -63.61 -77.14
C VAL A 365 18.85 -64.54 -77.30
N PRO A 366 17.61 -64.04 -77.23
CA PRO A 366 16.44 -64.84 -77.55
C PRO A 366 16.57 -65.32 -78.99
N ASP A 367 16.62 -66.64 -79.16
CA ASP A 367 16.69 -67.30 -80.45
C ASP A 367 15.52 -66.81 -81.32
N LYS A 368 15.85 -66.08 -82.40
CA LYS A 368 14.88 -65.64 -83.40
C LYS A 368 14.38 -66.87 -84.15
N LYS A 369 13.16 -67.31 -83.84
CA LYS A 369 12.39 -68.21 -84.68
C LYS A 369 12.13 -67.53 -86.05
N PRO A 370 12.61 -68.07 -87.18
CA PRO A 370 12.35 -67.49 -88.50
C PRO A 370 11.03 -68.01 -89.06
N GLY A 371 10.20 -67.10 -89.56
CA GLY A 371 9.13 -67.40 -90.51
C GLY A 371 7.73 -67.26 -89.93
N GLU A 372 7.13 -66.08 -90.09
CA GLU A 372 5.79 -66.02 -90.68
C GLU A 372 5.54 -64.65 -91.32
N SER A 373 4.89 -64.73 -92.48
CA SER A 373 4.84 -63.74 -93.53
C SER A 373 3.94 -62.55 -93.25
N ALA A 374 4.32 -61.41 -93.83
CA ALA A 374 3.60 -60.16 -93.82
C ALA A 374 2.18 -60.25 -94.45
N LYS A 375 1.23 -59.50 -93.87
CA LYS A 375 0.11 -58.90 -94.61
C LYS A 375 -0.21 -57.49 -94.08
N PRO A 376 -0.69 -56.57 -94.93
CA PRO A 376 -0.64 -55.12 -94.71
C PRO A 376 -2.00 -54.49 -94.32
N ASN A 377 -1.94 -53.26 -93.77
CA ASN A 377 -2.93 -52.17 -93.66
C ASN A 377 -2.88 -51.56 -92.24
N LYS A 378 -3.05 -50.27 -91.94
CA LYS A 378 -3.39 -48.99 -92.61
C LYS A 378 -3.17 -47.89 -91.53
N PRO A 379 -2.90 -46.61 -91.86
CA PRO A 379 -2.51 -45.61 -90.85
C PRO A 379 -3.72 -45.01 -90.11
N THR A 380 -3.59 -44.78 -88.80
CA THR A 380 -4.43 -43.83 -88.04
C THR A 380 -3.68 -43.33 -86.78
N GLN A 381 -3.24 -42.08 -86.79
CA GLN A 381 -3.08 -41.21 -85.60
C GLN A 381 -4.49 -40.81 -85.08
N PRO A 382 -4.71 -40.22 -83.88
CA PRO A 382 -3.76 -39.60 -82.93
C PRO A 382 -4.05 -39.90 -81.42
N GLY A 383 -3.26 -39.34 -80.51
CA GLY A 383 -3.67 -39.18 -79.10
C GLY A 383 -2.52 -39.04 -78.12
N LYS A 384 -2.18 -37.80 -77.74
CA LYS A 384 -1.35 -37.50 -76.57
C LYS A 384 -2.21 -37.68 -75.32
N ASP A 385 -1.78 -38.52 -74.38
CA ASP A 385 -2.14 -38.41 -72.97
C ASP A 385 -1.01 -38.98 -72.11
N GLN A 386 -0.24 -38.06 -71.49
CA GLN A 386 0.64 -38.38 -70.38
C GLN A 386 -0.07 -37.93 -69.11
N THR A 387 -0.58 -38.89 -68.34
CA THR A 387 -1.04 -38.68 -66.98
C THR A 387 0.18 -38.71 -66.05
N GLN A 388 0.68 -37.54 -65.66
CA GLN A 388 1.56 -37.36 -64.50
C GLN A 388 0.68 -37.34 -63.25
N VAL A 389 0.79 -38.35 -62.40
CA VAL A 389 0.24 -38.33 -61.04
C VAL A 389 1.30 -37.70 -60.14
N GLY A 390 1.22 -36.38 -59.95
CA GLY A 390 1.94 -35.65 -58.91
C GLY A 390 1.02 -35.47 -57.71
N ASN A 391 1.34 -36.10 -56.58
CA ASN A 391 0.72 -35.78 -55.30
C ASN A 391 1.30 -34.45 -54.79
N GLN A 392 0.65 -33.34 -55.18
CA GLN A 392 0.78 -32.07 -54.48
C GLN A 392 -0.04 -32.13 -53.18
N GLN A 393 0.65 -31.86 -52.08
CA GLN A 393 0.07 -31.67 -50.76
C GLN A 393 -0.69 -30.34 -50.75
N THR A 394 -2.02 -30.41 -50.62
CA THR A 394 -2.91 -29.27 -50.54
C THR A 394 -2.68 -28.50 -49.24
N VAL A 395 -2.14 -27.28 -49.35
CA VAL A 395 -2.19 -26.29 -48.26
C VAL A 395 -3.57 -25.66 -48.28
N THR A 396 -4.43 -26.07 -47.35
CA THR A 396 -5.72 -25.41 -47.11
C THR A 396 -5.44 -24.06 -46.44
N LYS A 397 -5.42 -22.98 -47.22
CA LYS A 397 -5.53 -21.61 -46.70
C LYS A 397 -6.97 -21.39 -46.26
N THR A 398 -7.18 -21.30 -44.95
CA THR A 398 -8.40 -20.79 -44.34
C THR A 398 -8.58 -19.32 -44.75
N PRO A 399 -9.73 -18.90 -45.32
CA PRO A 399 -10.01 -17.49 -45.53
C PRO A 399 -10.28 -16.80 -44.19
N VAL A 400 -9.55 -15.72 -43.94
CA VAL A 400 -9.84 -14.77 -42.86
C VAL A 400 -11.15 -14.07 -43.21
N ASN A 401 -12.21 -14.41 -42.47
CA ASN A 401 -13.45 -13.63 -42.44
C ASN A 401 -13.15 -12.28 -41.78
N SER A 402 -13.03 -11.23 -42.58
CA SER A 402 -13.13 -9.84 -42.14
C SER A 402 -14.59 -9.52 -41.85
N MET A 403 -15.00 -9.59 -40.58
CA MET A 403 -16.25 -8.99 -40.16
C MET A 403 -16.12 -7.47 -40.14
N THR A 404 -16.92 -6.85 -40.99
CA THR A 404 -17.32 -5.46 -40.98
C THR A 404 -17.99 -5.11 -39.66
N GLY A 405 -17.28 -4.34 -38.82
CA GLY A 405 -17.78 -3.74 -37.59
C GLY A 405 -18.10 -2.25 -37.79
N THR A 406 -19.39 -1.96 -37.67
CA THR A 406 -20.14 -0.71 -37.67
C THR A 406 -19.42 0.55 -37.15
N LYS A 407 -19.42 1.62 -37.97
CA LYS A 407 -19.15 3.00 -37.54
C LYS A 407 -20.23 3.47 -36.57
N GLY A 408 -19.91 3.54 -35.29
CA GLY A 408 -20.62 4.32 -34.28
C GLY A 408 -19.89 5.63 -34.04
N THR A 409 -20.53 6.74 -34.38
CA THR A 409 -20.10 8.12 -34.10
C THR A 409 -20.00 8.39 -32.60
N SER A 410 -18.89 8.97 -32.15
CA SER A 410 -18.85 9.67 -30.87
C SER A 410 -17.88 10.85 -30.97
N ASN A 411 -18.47 12.04 -30.84
CA ASN A 411 -17.81 13.33 -30.71
C ASN A 411 -17.05 13.37 -29.37
N VAL A 412 -15.73 13.54 -29.41
CA VAL A 412 -15.00 14.12 -28.27
C VAL A 412 -14.08 15.21 -28.80
N LYS A 413 -14.37 16.41 -28.30
CA LYS A 413 -13.72 17.69 -28.55
C LYS A 413 -12.33 17.66 -27.92
N ALA A 414 -11.29 17.61 -28.74
CA ALA A 414 -9.92 17.86 -28.31
C ALA A 414 -9.72 19.36 -28.13
N THR A 415 -9.25 19.76 -26.95
CA THR A 415 -8.75 21.12 -26.68
C THR A 415 -7.24 21.02 -26.66
N ASP A 416 -6.60 21.64 -27.66
CA ASP A 416 -5.17 21.83 -27.74
C ASP A 416 -4.68 22.73 -26.60
N ALA A 417 -3.62 22.29 -25.92
CA ALA A 417 -2.76 23.18 -25.15
C ALA A 417 -1.31 22.71 -25.32
N THR A 418 -0.71 23.20 -26.40
CA THR A 418 0.73 23.15 -26.67
C THR A 418 1.46 24.00 -25.62
N THR A 419 2.34 23.40 -24.82
CA THR A 419 3.42 24.16 -24.16
C THR A 419 4.75 23.47 -24.38
N LYS A 420 5.61 24.23 -25.03
CA LYS A 420 6.96 23.93 -25.50
C LYS A 420 7.91 24.15 -24.33
N ALA A 421 8.61 23.11 -23.89
CA ALA A 421 9.71 23.24 -22.94
C ALA A 421 10.96 22.53 -23.50
N THR A 422 11.86 23.35 -24.01
CA THR A 422 13.26 23.03 -24.32
C THR A 422 14.07 22.89 -23.02
N GLY A 423 14.85 21.82 -22.87
CA GLY A 423 15.82 21.75 -21.76
C GLY A 423 16.61 20.44 -21.64
N LYS A 424 17.80 20.42 -22.27
CA LYS A 424 19.03 19.70 -21.91
C LYS A 424 18.95 18.24 -21.41
N SER A 425 19.38 17.33 -22.29
CA SER A 425 19.87 16.00 -21.95
C SER A 425 21.21 16.07 -21.19
N ALA A 426 21.26 15.52 -19.98
CA ALA A 426 22.49 15.12 -19.32
C ALA A 426 22.58 13.58 -19.37
N GLN A 427 23.62 13.08 -20.02
CA GLN A 427 24.01 11.67 -19.97
C GLN A 427 24.43 11.32 -18.54
N GLY A 428 23.60 10.55 -17.85
CA GLY A 428 23.88 9.93 -16.56
C GLY A 428 24.09 8.44 -16.74
N ALA A 429 25.19 7.94 -16.19
CA ALA A 429 25.69 6.58 -16.31
C ALA A 429 24.73 5.49 -15.79
N LEU A 430 24.81 4.31 -16.42
CA LEU A 430 24.22 3.05 -16.00
C LEU A 430 24.68 2.66 -14.59
N PRO A 431 23.80 2.30 -13.65
CA PRO A 431 24.22 1.64 -12.43
C PRO A 431 24.59 0.18 -12.73
N GLN A 432 25.81 -0.19 -12.38
CA GLN A 432 26.28 -1.57 -12.30
C GLN A 432 25.40 -2.35 -11.33
N THR A 433 24.84 -3.45 -11.80
CA THR A 433 24.14 -4.44 -10.98
C THR A 433 25.17 -5.28 -10.24
N ASN A 434 25.06 -5.31 -8.92
CA ASN A 434 25.85 -6.18 -8.05
C ASN A 434 25.45 -7.64 -8.27
N GLU A 435 26.39 -8.43 -8.78
CA GLU A 435 26.35 -9.89 -8.73
C GLU A 435 26.51 -10.37 -7.29
N ALA A 436 25.50 -11.07 -6.77
CA ALA A 436 25.67 -12.00 -5.65
C ALA A 436 24.49 -12.98 -5.63
N GLY A 437 24.76 -14.29 -5.76
CA GLY A 437 23.82 -15.33 -5.30
C GLY A 437 23.43 -16.43 -6.29
N ILE A 438 24.38 -17.00 -7.03
CA ILE A 438 24.23 -18.38 -7.53
C ILE A 438 24.75 -19.31 -6.43
N ALA A 439 23.85 -20.06 -5.77
CA ALA A 439 24.24 -21.18 -4.91
C ALA A 439 23.20 -22.30 -4.95
N ALA A 440 23.59 -23.38 -5.63
CA ALA A 440 23.38 -24.79 -5.31
C ALA A 440 21.95 -25.30 -4.97
N TYR A 441 21.29 -25.90 -5.97
CA TYR A 441 20.36 -27.01 -5.73
C TYR A 441 21.15 -28.33 -5.76
N GLY A 442 21.54 -28.78 -4.58
CA GLY A 442 22.08 -30.12 -4.33
C GLY A 442 20.96 -31.08 -3.91
N THR A 443 20.87 -32.17 -4.66
CA THR A 443 20.34 -33.50 -4.34
C THR A 443 19.91 -33.76 -2.89
N LEU A 444 18.64 -34.13 -2.70
CA LEU A 444 18.18 -34.80 -1.48
C LEU A 444 17.28 -35.99 -1.84
N ALA A 445 17.94 -37.13 -2.03
CA ALA A 445 17.34 -38.46 -2.02
C ALA A 445 17.87 -39.20 -0.80
N GLY A 446 16.96 -39.68 0.06
CA GLY A 446 17.17 -40.77 1.00
C GLY A 446 17.90 -40.44 2.31
N MET A 447 17.18 -40.48 3.44
CA MET A 447 17.36 -41.61 4.36
C MET A 447 16.30 -41.64 5.47
N LEU A 448 15.93 -42.88 5.75
CA LEU A 448 14.97 -43.41 6.69
C LEU A 448 15.59 -43.50 8.10
N LEU A 449 14.75 -43.38 9.13
CA LEU A 449 14.81 -43.98 10.48
C LEU A 449 16.16 -43.98 11.26
N PHE A 450 16.20 -43.32 12.42
CA PHE A 450 16.52 -43.94 13.72
C PHE A 450 15.95 -43.11 14.88
N ALA A 451 15.58 -43.82 15.95
CA ALA A 451 14.77 -43.34 17.06
C ALA A 451 15.59 -42.95 18.30
N THR A 452 14.84 -42.43 19.29
CA THR A 452 15.04 -42.47 20.76
C THR A 452 16.03 -41.55 21.49
N LEU A 453 15.43 -40.73 22.37
CA LEU A 453 15.72 -40.45 23.79
C LEU A 453 17.13 -40.02 24.27
N SER A 454 17.19 -38.82 24.89
CA SER A 454 17.79 -38.51 26.22
C SER A 454 17.60 -37.00 26.51
N LEU A 455 16.73 -36.57 27.45
CA LEU A 455 16.93 -36.33 28.90
C LEU A 455 17.84 -35.13 29.29
N LEU A 456 17.29 -34.25 30.14
CA LEU A 456 17.90 -33.28 31.09
C LEU A 456 18.79 -32.16 30.49
N GLY A 457 18.68 -30.86 30.80
CA GLY A 457 18.08 -30.17 31.94
C GLY A 457 19.16 -29.35 32.67
N ILE A 458 19.33 -28.04 32.41
CA ILE A 458 20.12 -27.11 33.26
C ILE A 458 19.52 -25.69 33.08
N LYS A 459 18.78 -25.13 34.05
CA LYS A 459 19.16 -24.43 35.31
C LYS A 459 19.33 -22.91 35.13
N ARG A 460 18.42 -22.19 35.78
CA ARG A 460 18.43 -20.74 36.09
C ARG A 460 19.79 -20.23 36.56
N LYS A 461 20.13 -19.00 36.19
CA LYS A 461 20.88 -18.07 37.06
C LYS A 461 20.21 -16.70 37.08
N LYS A 462 19.94 -16.24 38.31
CA LYS A 462 19.67 -14.85 38.67
C LYS A 462 20.98 -14.05 38.49
N ASN A 463 20.84 -12.80 38.08
CA ASN A 463 21.26 -11.64 38.88
C ASN A 463 20.18 -10.57 38.74
#